data_AF-A0A3B3SDF7-F1
#
_entry.id   AF-A0A3B3SDF7-F1
#
_cell.length_a   1.000
_cell.length_b   1.000
_cell.length_c   1.000
_cell.angle_alpha   90.00
_cell.angle_beta   90.00
_cell.angle_gamma   90.00
#
_symmetry.space_group_name_H-M   'P 1'
#
loop_
_entity.id
_entity.type
_entity.pdbx_description
1 polymer ?
#
loop_
_entity_poly.entity_id
_entity_poly.type
_entity_poly.pdbx_seq_one_letter_code
_entity_poly.pdbx_strand_id
1 'polypeptide(L)'
;PQPIPTQVTGQLGGGLLRLDPGLFEVGGGEPLPHLVDRQALMNKFDFKNGKVTYNCKFLGTDAYSHVMTENWVVMTEFGTVADPDPCKNIFSWSVIFIIASDPFQKAEVIVQFLSSERFKPLCVHIGSFKFFVMTPVKINLLKFLCAWVIRETNYMDCFESNENMRVSEYKDYKFRTSAFNLFHHTSTAMRTKDSLIVYMEVVKKFAMVAPQPQVRRYIVPTEENWKNLITLPYSTATAVLCSDGTIWLEPEVLFSGPRQAFEFPQNNYRNFCGKDYTYAYGLGLNHIIPGRICKLNVKTKEAWVWQDADSYPPPGHLLTIAGNPRAAQRPGYLLILNTKDLRETAWAEVEVTFPVTFHSMYKP
;
A
#
# COMPACT_ATOMS: atom_id res chain seq x y z
N PRO A 1 -21.69 17.79 -6.48
CA PRO A 1 -21.48 17.74 -7.95
C PRO A 1 -22.55 16.86 -8.62
N GLN A 2 -23.02 17.25 -9.81
CA GLN A 2 -23.87 16.39 -10.63
C GLN A 2 -23.00 15.28 -11.29
N PRO A 3 -23.50 14.05 -11.45
CA PRO A 3 -22.72 12.97 -12.03
C PRO A 3 -22.36 13.26 -13.50
N ILE A 4 -21.10 12.98 -13.88
CA ILE A 4 -20.63 13.15 -15.26
C ILE A 4 -21.01 11.88 -16.06
N PRO A 5 -21.75 12.00 -17.18
CA PRO A 5 -22.02 10.89 -18.08
C PRO A 5 -20.75 10.39 -18.77
N THR A 6 -20.65 9.09 -19.00
CA THR A 6 -19.49 8.48 -19.67
C THR A 6 -19.95 7.56 -20.80
N GLN A 7 -19.13 7.38 -21.84
CA GLN A 7 -19.39 6.42 -22.93
C GLN A 7 -18.85 5.04 -22.56
N VAL A 8 -19.64 3.98 -22.74
CA VAL A 8 -19.29 2.62 -22.30
C VAL A 8 -19.40 1.63 -23.45
N THR A 9 -18.45 0.68 -23.48
CA THR A 9 -18.56 -0.58 -24.22
C THR A 9 -18.69 -1.71 -23.20
N GLY A 10 -19.71 -2.58 -23.26
CA GLY A 10 -19.88 -3.74 -22.34
C GLY A 10 -20.97 -3.60 -21.25
N GLN A 11 -21.14 -4.65 -20.42
CA GLN A 11 -22.11 -4.71 -19.31
C GLN A 11 -21.41 -4.98 -17.97
N LEU A 12 -21.45 -4.01 -17.06
CA LEU A 12 -21.01 -4.12 -15.67
C LEU A 12 -22.10 -3.57 -14.74
N GLY A 13 -22.19 -4.12 -13.54
CA GLY A 13 -23.11 -3.65 -12.50
C GLY A 13 -22.41 -3.57 -11.15
N GLY A 14 -22.64 -2.48 -10.41
CA GLY A 14 -22.03 -2.22 -9.10
C GLY A 14 -21.45 -0.80 -9.03
N GLY A 15 -20.39 -0.62 -8.25
CA GLY A 15 -19.67 0.65 -8.13
C GLY A 15 -18.22 0.48 -7.66
N LEU A 16 -17.33 1.34 -8.16
CA LEU A 16 -15.93 1.42 -7.76
C LEU A 16 -15.74 2.67 -6.90
N LEU A 17 -15.24 2.50 -5.68
CA LEU A 17 -14.87 3.56 -4.76
C LEU A 17 -13.35 3.62 -4.63
N ARG A 18 -12.78 4.81 -4.60
CA ARG A 18 -11.33 5.04 -4.51
C ARG A 18 -11.02 6.23 -3.64
N LEU A 19 -9.88 6.18 -2.95
CA LEU A 19 -9.40 7.27 -2.11
C LEU A 19 -8.05 7.77 -2.62
N ASP A 20 -8.03 9.05 -2.99
CA ASP A 20 -6.94 9.64 -3.75
C ASP A 20 -6.49 10.95 -3.08
N PRO A 21 -5.19 11.29 -3.09
CA PRO A 21 -4.70 12.61 -2.72
C PRO A 21 -5.19 13.66 -3.74
N GLY A 22 -6.00 14.63 -3.30
CA GLY A 22 -6.70 15.55 -4.22
C GLY A 22 -6.25 17.01 -4.18
N LEU A 23 -5.93 17.56 -3.00
CA LEU A 23 -5.50 18.96 -2.87
C LEU A 23 -3.97 19.01 -2.86
N PHE A 24 -3.37 19.70 -3.82
CA PHE A 24 -1.91 19.72 -4.03
C PHE A 24 -1.22 20.94 -3.43
N GLU A 25 -1.99 22.01 -3.21
CA GLU A 25 -1.51 23.29 -2.72
C GLU A 25 -2.55 23.94 -1.80
N VAL A 26 -2.08 24.80 -0.90
CA VAL A 26 -2.89 25.60 0.02
C VAL A 26 -2.48 27.08 -0.11
N GLY A 27 -3.21 28.02 0.50
CA GLY A 27 -2.71 29.40 0.64
C GLY A 27 -2.62 30.24 -0.62
N GLY A 28 -3.09 29.74 -1.76
CA GLY A 28 -2.89 30.39 -3.06
C GLY A 28 -1.57 30.03 -3.75
N GLY A 29 -0.94 28.90 -3.37
CA GLY A 29 0.16 28.32 -4.14
C GLY A 29 1.24 27.59 -3.34
N GLU A 30 1.07 27.40 -2.03
CA GLU A 30 2.03 26.66 -1.21
C GLU A 30 1.87 25.16 -1.44
N PRO A 31 2.89 24.45 -1.95
CA PRO A 31 2.75 23.05 -2.32
C PRO A 31 2.73 22.15 -1.09
N LEU A 32 1.94 21.08 -1.14
CA LEU A 32 2.04 19.95 -0.25
C LEU A 32 3.09 18.95 -0.82
N PRO A 33 4.32 18.92 -0.28
CA PRO A 33 5.46 18.25 -0.90
C PRO A 33 5.32 16.73 -0.93
N HIS A 34 4.71 16.14 0.10
CA HIS A 34 4.58 14.69 0.20
C HIS A 34 3.22 14.20 -0.30
N LEU A 35 3.22 13.11 -1.07
CA LEU A 35 2.03 12.61 -1.78
C LEU A 35 0.87 12.25 -0.82
N VAL A 36 1.19 11.78 0.39
CA VAL A 36 0.17 11.36 1.38
C VAL A 36 -0.35 12.50 2.25
N ASP A 37 0.20 13.72 2.14
CA ASP A 37 -0.23 14.88 2.94
C ASP A 37 -1.39 15.63 2.27
N ARG A 38 -1.65 15.28 1.01
CA ARG A 38 -2.69 15.88 0.19
C ARG A 38 -4.07 15.44 0.67
N GLN A 39 -4.99 16.40 0.72
CA GLN A 39 -6.31 16.18 1.31
C GLN A 39 -7.10 15.12 0.54
N ALA A 40 -7.79 14.26 1.29
CA ALA A 40 -8.38 13.04 0.79
C ALA A 40 -9.60 13.30 -0.11
N LEU A 41 -9.52 12.86 -1.37
CA LEU A 41 -10.55 12.95 -2.40
C LEU A 41 -11.14 11.56 -2.65
N MET A 42 -12.44 11.40 -2.40
CA MET A 42 -13.17 10.18 -2.72
C MET A 42 -13.63 10.24 -4.17
N ASN A 43 -13.28 9.22 -4.95
CA ASN A 43 -13.70 9.03 -6.34
C ASN A 43 -14.66 7.84 -6.45
N LYS A 44 -15.74 8.02 -7.21
CA LYS A 44 -16.79 7.02 -7.36
C LYS A 44 -17.20 6.85 -8.82
N PHE A 45 -17.18 5.61 -9.29
CA PHE A 45 -17.83 5.18 -10.53
C PHE A 45 -19.01 4.29 -10.17
N ASP A 46 -20.20 4.61 -10.66
CA ASP A 46 -21.37 3.74 -10.56
C ASP A 46 -21.67 3.12 -11.92
N PHE A 47 -21.92 1.81 -11.95
CA PHE A 47 -22.29 1.04 -13.13
C PHE A 47 -23.75 0.61 -12.98
N LYS A 48 -24.66 1.20 -13.77
CA LYS A 48 -26.09 0.90 -13.69
C LYS A 48 -26.74 0.94 -15.08
N ASN A 49 -27.46 -0.13 -15.43
CA ASN A 49 -28.23 -0.24 -16.68
C ASN A 49 -27.39 0.06 -17.94
N GLY A 50 -26.15 -0.43 -17.98
CA GLY A 50 -25.22 -0.19 -19.09
C GLY A 50 -24.67 1.23 -19.18
N LYS A 51 -24.94 2.08 -18.19
CA LYS A 51 -24.38 3.43 -18.08
C LYS A 51 -23.36 3.48 -16.94
N VAL A 52 -22.35 4.32 -17.12
CA VAL A 52 -21.37 4.65 -16.08
C VAL A 52 -21.47 6.14 -15.74
N THR A 53 -21.49 6.43 -14.45
CA THR A 53 -21.45 7.81 -13.95
C THR A 53 -20.29 7.99 -13.02
N TYR A 54 -19.61 9.14 -13.11
CA TYR A 54 -18.50 9.50 -12.24
C TYR A 54 -18.87 10.65 -11.30
N ASN A 55 -18.40 10.56 -10.05
CA ASN A 55 -18.51 11.62 -9.04
C ASN A 55 -17.26 11.64 -8.16
N CYS A 56 -16.85 12.82 -7.72
CA CYS A 56 -15.76 13.01 -6.79
C CYS A 56 -16.10 14.03 -5.70
N LYS A 57 -15.61 13.81 -4.47
CA LYS A 57 -15.83 14.73 -3.36
C LYS A 57 -14.71 14.60 -2.33
N PHE A 58 -14.21 15.73 -1.84
CA PHE A 58 -13.31 15.74 -0.69
C PHE A 58 -14.01 15.16 0.55
N LEU A 59 -13.27 14.38 1.33
CA LEU A 59 -13.75 13.93 2.63
C LEU A 59 -13.76 15.11 3.59
N GLY A 60 -14.87 15.31 4.30
CA GLY A 60 -15.00 16.34 5.33
C GLY A 60 -14.29 15.93 6.61
N THR A 61 -12.96 15.82 6.55
CA THR A 61 -12.11 15.60 7.73
C THR A 61 -11.84 16.92 8.45
N ASP A 62 -11.37 16.85 9.69
CA ASP A 62 -10.94 18.04 10.43
C ASP A 62 -9.79 18.74 9.69
N ALA A 63 -8.78 17.99 9.23
CA ALA A 63 -7.65 18.51 8.44
C ALA A 63 -8.13 19.28 7.19
N TYR A 64 -9.05 18.70 6.40
CA TYR A 64 -9.59 19.37 5.22
C TYR A 64 -10.38 20.62 5.61
N SER A 65 -11.21 20.53 6.65
CA SER A 65 -12.04 21.65 7.10
C SER A 65 -11.17 22.83 7.56
N HIS A 66 -10.09 22.57 8.27
CA HIS A 66 -9.16 23.60 8.71
C HIS A 66 -8.38 24.21 7.55
N VAL A 67 -7.80 23.40 6.66
CA VAL A 67 -7.08 23.91 5.48
C VAL A 67 -7.98 24.82 4.65
N MET A 68 -9.26 24.46 4.47
CA MET A 68 -10.23 25.27 3.73
C MET A 68 -10.66 26.54 4.46
N THR A 69 -10.57 26.58 5.79
CA THR A 69 -10.99 27.74 6.62
C THR A 69 -9.85 28.74 6.81
N GLU A 70 -8.67 28.23 7.15
CA GLU A 70 -7.48 29.03 7.51
C GLU A 70 -6.59 29.32 6.31
N ASN A 71 -6.77 28.58 5.20
CA ASN A 71 -5.99 28.73 3.98
C ASN A 71 -4.48 28.44 4.15
N TRP A 72 -4.06 27.68 5.16
CA TRP A 72 -2.72 27.12 5.30
C TRP A 72 -2.75 25.80 6.08
N VAL A 73 -1.61 25.11 6.20
CA VAL A 73 -1.52 23.82 6.92
C VAL A 73 -1.43 24.08 8.42
N VAL A 74 -2.52 23.81 9.15
CA VAL A 74 -2.56 23.98 10.63
C VAL A 74 -2.30 22.71 11.42
N MET A 75 -2.23 21.56 10.76
CA MET A 75 -1.98 20.25 11.37
C MET A 75 -0.80 19.59 10.65
N THR A 76 0.21 19.15 11.40
CA THR A 76 1.37 18.47 10.83
C THR A 76 0.91 17.19 10.17
N GLU A 77 1.20 17.05 8.88
CA GLU A 77 0.94 15.86 8.07
C GLU A 77 2.21 14.99 8.00
N PHE A 78 2.19 13.91 7.22
CA PHE A 78 3.30 12.94 7.21
C PHE A 78 4.66 13.55 6.85
N GLY A 79 4.72 14.36 5.80
CA GLY A 79 5.95 15.04 5.34
C GLY A 79 5.88 16.57 5.36
N THR A 80 4.80 17.16 5.89
CA THR A 80 4.54 18.61 5.89
C THR A 80 4.33 19.07 7.32
N VAL A 81 5.18 19.98 7.79
CA VAL A 81 5.06 20.57 9.12
C VAL A 81 3.95 21.63 9.08
N ALA A 82 3.12 21.68 10.13
CA ALA A 82 2.14 22.76 10.26
C ALA A 82 2.83 24.10 10.48
N ASP A 83 2.23 25.15 9.94
CA ASP A 83 2.64 26.51 10.25
C ASP A 83 2.35 26.82 11.72
N PRO A 84 3.33 27.40 12.45
CA PRO A 84 3.13 27.76 13.85
C PRO A 84 2.09 28.88 13.94
N ASP A 85 0.94 28.57 14.53
CA ASP A 85 -0.11 29.55 14.82
C ASP A 85 0.46 30.63 15.78
N PRO A 86 0.60 31.90 15.33
CA PRO A 86 1.21 32.97 16.11
C PRO A 86 0.39 33.33 17.36
N CYS A 87 -0.86 32.87 17.47
CA CYS A 87 -1.75 33.11 18.60
C CYS A 87 -1.75 31.97 19.64
N LYS A 88 -1.06 30.85 19.40
CA LYS A 88 -1.08 29.66 20.28
C LYS A 88 0.22 29.46 21.08
N ASN A 89 0.12 29.64 22.41
CA ASN A 89 1.20 29.36 23.36
C ASN A 89 1.42 27.86 23.58
N ILE A 90 2.62 27.47 24.08
CA ILE A 90 3.07 26.07 24.27
C ILE A 90 2.10 25.20 25.09
N PHE A 91 1.24 25.80 25.92
CA PHE A 91 0.24 25.13 26.75
C PHE A 91 -1.09 24.83 26.03
N SER A 92 -1.39 25.52 24.92
CA SER A 92 -2.63 25.32 24.15
C SER A 92 -2.61 24.09 23.24
N TRP A 93 -1.43 23.49 23.05
CA TRP A 93 -1.19 22.31 22.21
C TRP A 93 -1.45 20.98 22.94
N SER A 94 -1.79 21.04 24.24
CA SER A 94 -1.97 19.88 25.13
C SER A 94 -3.24 19.04 24.83
N VAL A 95 -4.06 19.43 23.86
CA VAL A 95 -5.28 18.73 23.52
C VAL A 95 -5.47 18.82 22.01
N ILE A 96 -4.98 17.82 21.27
CA ILE A 96 -5.55 17.21 20.05
C ILE A 96 -4.52 16.15 19.63
N PHE A 97 -4.56 14.97 20.25
CA PHE A 97 -4.11 13.71 19.64
C PHE A 97 -4.86 12.53 20.26
N ILE A 98 -6.16 12.70 20.41
CA ILE A 98 -7.10 11.58 20.39
C ILE A 98 -8.15 11.98 19.37
N ILE A 99 -7.81 11.93 18.07
CA ILE A 99 -8.84 11.57 17.10
C ILE A 99 -9.09 10.08 17.36
N ALA A 100 -9.83 9.81 18.43
CA ALA A 100 -10.73 8.68 18.44
C ALA A 100 -11.76 9.01 17.37
N SER A 101 -11.38 8.78 16.11
CA SER A 101 -12.36 8.14 15.27
C SER A 101 -12.80 6.90 16.05
N ASP A 102 -14.06 6.57 15.91
CA ASP A 102 -14.73 5.49 16.61
C ASP A 102 -14.36 4.04 16.15
N PRO A 103 -13.28 3.71 15.37
CA PRO A 103 -12.97 2.31 15.10
C PRO A 103 -12.58 1.52 16.35
N PHE A 104 -11.97 2.18 17.35
CA PHE A 104 -11.44 1.49 18.53
C PHE A 104 -12.53 1.07 19.52
N GLN A 105 -13.68 1.75 19.59
CA GLN A 105 -14.79 1.29 20.45
C GLN A 105 -15.39 -0.04 19.98
N LYS A 106 -15.20 -0.39 18.70
CA LYS A 106 -15.65 -1.64 18.09
C LYS A 106 -14.51 -2.67 17.92
N ALA A 107 -13.32 -2.37 18.43
CA ALA A 107 -12.16 -3.22 18.29
C ALA A 107 -11.81 -3.89 19.62
N GLU A 108 -11.58 -5.19 19.60
CA GLU A 108 -11.04 -5.94 20.73
C GLU A 108 -9.56 -6.23 20.49
N VAL A 109 -8.74 -6.11 21.54
CA VAL A 109 -7.34 -6.53 21.49
C VAL A 109 -7.29 -8.05 21.58
N ILE A 110 -7.11 -8.70 20.43
CA ILE A 110 -7.12 -10.17 20.34
C ILE A 110 -5.72 -10.76 20.59
N VAL A 111 -4.65 -10.04 20.24
CA VAL A 111 -3.26 -10.47 20.45
C VAL A 111 -2.32 -9.26 20.53
N GLN A 112 -1.24 -9.41 21.31
CA GLN A 112 -0.16 -8.42 21.38
C GLN A 112 1.14 -9.06 20.87
N PHE A 113 1.81 -8.39 19.94
CA PHE A 113 3.14 -8.77 19.46
C PHE A 113 4.21 -7.97 20.22
N LEU A 114 5.34 -8.61 20.54
CA LEU A 114 6.44 -7.94 21.20
C LEU A 114 7.22 -7.10 20.19
N SER A 115 7.56 -5.87 20.57
CA SER A 115 8.50 -5.08 19.79
C SER A 115 9.91 -5.61 20.03
N SER A 116 10.72 -5.64 18.97
CA SER A 116 12.14 -6.02 19.03
C SER A 116 12.97 -4.98 19.80
N GLU A 117 12.46 -3.76 19.89
CA GLU A 117 13.09 -2.64 20.58
C GLU A 117 12.05 -1.93 21.45
N ARG A 118 12.40 -1.68 22.72
CA ARG A 118 11.48 -1.19 23.76
C ARG A 118 10.88 0.19 23.45
N PHE A 119 11.65 1.07 22.81
CA PHE A 119 11.25 2.47 22.55
C PHE A 119 11.14 2.81 21.06
N LYS A 120 11.20 1.79 20.20
CA LYS A 120 11.23 1.94 18.75
C LYS A 120 10.28 0.92 18.12
N PRO A 121 8.97 1.20 18.11
CA PRO A 121 8.00 0.34 17.49
C PRO A 121 8.24 0.26 15.98
N LEU A 122 7.65 -0.77 15.39
CA LEU A 122 7.71 -1.03 13.97
C LEU A 122 6.74 -0.12 13.21
N CYS A 123 7.12 0.34 12.01
CA CYS A 123 6.13 0.82 11.05
C CYS A 123 5.42 -0.36 10.38
N VAL A 124 4.11 -0.49 10.60
CA VAL A 124 3.29 -1.54 10.00
C VAL A 124 2.41 -0.93 8.92
N HIS A 125 2.63 -1.30 7.67
CA HIS A 125 1.75 -0.87 6.57
C HIS A 125 0.54 -1.79 6.41
N ILE A 126 0.75 -3.11 6.46
CA ILE A 126 -0.31 -4.14 6.43
C ILE A 126 0.07 -5.29 7.37
N GLY A 127 -0.93 -5.86 8.06
CA GLY A 127 -0.80 -7.09 8.84
C GLY A 127 -1.93 -8.06 8.51
N SER A 128 -1.62 -9.36 8.49
CA SER A 128 -2.65 -10.40 8.52
C SER A 128 -2.79 -10.91 9.94
N PHE A 129 -3.99 -11.37 10.33
CA PHE A 129 -4.28 -11.86 11.68
C PHE A 129 -3.37 -13.01 12.17
N LYS A 130 -2.65 -13.67 11.25
CA LYS A 130 -1.82 -14.84 11.55
C LYS A 130 -0.32 -14.63 11.33
N PHE A 131 0.10 -13.62 10.57
CA PHE A 131 1.51 -13.37 10.28
C PHE A 131 1.80 -11.88 10.35
N PHE A 132 2.76 -11.55 11.21
CA PHE A 132 3.28 -10.22 11.40
C PHE A 132 4.76 -10.21 11.03
N VAL A 133 5.17 -9.26 10.18
CA VAL A 133 6.54 -9.21 9.65
C VAL A 133 7.21 -7.96 10.19
N MET A 134 8.25 -8.12 11.01
CA MET A 134 8.99 -6.98 11.56
C MET A 134 10.09 -6.48 10.62
N THR A 135 9.84 -5.40 9.88
CA THR A 135 10.83 -4.73 9.01
C THR A 135 11.88 -3.92 9.79
N PRO A 136 13.08 -3.67 9.24
CA PRO A 136 14.12 -2.83 9.85
C PRO A 136 13.70 -1.35 10.05
N VAL A 137 12.64 -0.89 9.39
CA VAL A 137 12.12 0.47 9.52
C VAL A 137 11.37 0.64 10.85
N LYS A 138 11.86 1.58 11.66
CA LYS A 138 11.40 1.87 13.01
C LYS A 138 10.93 3.31 13.13
N ILE A 139 10.02 3.53 14.09
CA ILE A 139 9.60 4.86 14.52
C ILE A 139 10.34 5.17 15.82
N ASN A 140 11.12 6.24 15.84
CA ASN A 140 11.81 6.71 17.04
C ASN A 140 10.83 7.47 17.93
N LEU A 141 10.33 6.84 18.99
CA LEU A 141 9.34 7.47 19.88
C LEU A 141 9.89 8.70 20.59
N LEU A 142 11.20 8.77 20.87
CA LEU A 142 11.77 9.95 21.50
C LEU A 142 11.69 11.15 20.55
N LYS A 143 12.06 10.98 19.28
CA LYS A 143 11.87 12.03 18.26
C LYS A 143 10.40 12.39 18.11
N PHE A 144 9.52 11.39 18.05
CA PHE A 144 8.08 11.60 17.90
C PHE A 144 7.45 12.37 19.07
N LEU A 145 7.87 12.08 20.31
CA LEU A 145 7.39 12.77 21.50
C LEU A 145 8.07 14.12 21.71
N CYS A 146 9.30 14.31 21.23
CA CYS A 146 10.00 15.59 21.27
C CYS A 146 9.64 16.50 20.09
N ALA A 147 9.02 15.98 19.02
CA ALA A 147 8.54 16.76 17.88
C ALA A 147 7.59 17.90 18.31
N TRP A 148 6.83 17.66 19.37
CA TRP A 148 5.95 18.63 20.02
C TRP A 148 6.67 19.84 20.62
N VAL A 149 7.95 19.68 20.97
CA VAL A 149 8.81 20.73 21.54
C VAL A 149 9.66 21.37 20.45
N ILE A 150 10.10 20.58 19.47
CA ILE A 150 10.97 20.99 18.36
C ILE A 150 10.08 21.26 17.14
N ARG A 151 9.64 22.52 17.01
CA ARG A 151 8.63 23.07 16.08
C ARG A 151 8.85 22.84 14.57
N GLU A 152 9.82 22.03 14.17
CA GLU A 152 10.25 21.84 12.77
C GLU A 152 10.40 20.36 12.42
N THR A 153 9.49 19.51 12.91
CA THR A 153 9.56 18.06 12.65
C THR A 153 8.20 17.51 12.21
N ASN A 154 8.24 16.58 11.24
CA ASN A 154 7.08 15.84 10.76
C ASN A 154 7.19 14.34 11.11
N TYR A 155 6.19 13.54 10.72
CA TYR A 155 6.24 12.09 10.99
C TYR A 155 7.41 11.41 10.29
N MET A 156 7.76 11.82 9.06
CA MET A 156 8.85 11.24 8.29
C MET A 156 10.21 11.34 9.02
N ASP A 157 10.47 12.44 9.73
CA ASP A 157 11.71 12.66 10.49
C ASP A 157 11.91 11.69 11.67
N CYS A 158 10.80 11.07 12.10
CA CYS A 158 10.78 10.10 13.19
C CYS A 158 11.17 8.69 12.73
N PHE A 159 11.29 8.45 11.42
CA PHE A 159 11.66 7.14 10.88
C PHE A 159 13.18 6.94 10.92
N GLU A 160 13.59 5.72 11.26
CA GLU A 160 14.97 5.28 11.22
C GLU A 160 15.07 3.81 10.80
N SER A 161 16.24 3.39 10.34
CA SER A 161 16.49 1.99 9.96
C SER A 161 17.41 1.33 10.98
N ASN A 162 17.00 0.20 11.54
CA ASN A 162 17.87 -0.64 12.35
C ASN A 162 18.68 -1.57 11.43
N GLU A 163 19.96 -1.24 11.22
CA GLU A 163 20.87 -2.00 10.34
C GLU A 163 21.18 -3.41 10.86
N ASN A 164 21.04 -3.64 12.16
CA ASN A 164 21.36 -4.91 12.81
C ASN A 164 20.12 -5.80 13.00
N MET A 165 18.92 -5.27 12.76
CA MET A 165 17.69 -6.02 12.99
C MET A 165 17.38 -6.97 11.84
N ARG A 166 17.11 -8.21 12.22
CA ARG A 166 16.57 -9.26 11.36
C ARG A 166 15.09 -9.43 11.65
N VAL A 167 14.29 -9.64 10.62
CA VAL A 167 12.82 -9.80 10.73
C VAL A 167 12.45 -10.91 11.72
N SER A 168 11.56 -10.68 12.69
CA SER A 168 10.84 -11.68 13.52
C SER A 168 9.34 -11.33 13.52
N GLU A 169 8.34 -12.02 14.07
CA GLU A 169 8.18 -13.02 15.12
C GLU A 169 6.82 -13.72 14.89
N TYR A 170 6.69 -15.01 15.19
CA TYR A 170 5.40 -15.70 15.38
C TYR A 170 5.60 -16.78 16.45
N LYS A 171 4.91 -16.65 17.60
CA LYS A 171 4.73 -17.60 18.73
C LYS A 171 5.90 -18.58 19.00
N ASP A 172 6.50 -18.53 20.19
CA ASP A 172 7.54 -19.45 20.74
C ASP A 172 8.80 -19.70 19.88
N TYR A 173 8.78 -19.34 18.59
CA TYR A 173 9.81 -19.58 17.60
C TYR A 173 10.28 -18.27 16.96
N LYS A 174 11.61 -18.15 16.82
CA LYS A 174 12.26 -16.95 16.30
C LYS A 174 12.57 -17.13 14.82
N PHE A 175 11.58 -16.92 13.96
CA PHE A 175 11.82 -16.84 12.50
C PHE A 175 12.66 -15.61 12.16
N ARG A 176 13.65 -15.77 11.27
CA ARG A 176 14.60 -14.75 10.82
C ARG A 176 14.82 -14.82 9.32
N THR A 177 15.05 -13.68 8.68
CA THR A 177 15.47 -13.62 7.27
C THR A 177 16.25 -12.32 7.03
N SER A 178 16.80 -12.16 5.82
CA SER A 178 17.46 -10.93 5.37
C SER A 178 16.53 -9.72 5.51
N ALA A 179 17.09 -8.54 5.77
CA ALA A 179 16.31 -7.30 5.91
C ALA A 179 15.68 -6.85 4.58
N PHE A 180 14.43 -6.39 4.61
CA PHE A 180 13.71 -5.79 3.48
C PHE A 180 12.60 -4.85 3.96
N ASN A 181 12.13 -3.94 3.09
CA ASN A 181 10.95 -3.13 3.36
C ASN A 181 9.71 -3.84 2.87
N LEU A 182 8.63 -3.76 3.64
CA LEU A 182 7.36 -4.39 3.31
C LEU A 182 6.24 -3.36 3.39
N PHE A 183 5.64 -3.09 2.24
CA PHE A 183 4.44 -2.27 2.15
C PHE A 183 3.22 -3.21 2.00
N HIS A 184 3.10 -3.94 0.90
CA HIS A 184 1.86 -4.67 0.60
C HIS A 184 1.97 -6.20 0.66
N HIS A 185 1.15 -6.84 1.50
CA HIS A 185 0.92 -8.28 1.42
C HIS A 185 -0.09 -8.63 0.32
N THR A 186 0.13 -9.75 -0.40
CA THR A 186 -0.81 -10.24 -1.43
C THR A 186 -1.94 -11.07 -0.83
N SER A 187 -1.58 -12.16 -0.18
CA SER A 187 -2.46 -13.12 0.48
C SER A 187 -1.61 -14.21 1.14
N THR A 188 -2.20 -14.85 2.14
CA THR A 188 -1.61 -16.00 2.84
C THR A 188 -2.52 -17.20 2.68
N ALA A 189 -2.01 -18.34 2.22
CA ALA A 189 -2.80 -19.57 2.05
C ALA A 189 -2.69 -20.48 3.29
N MET A 190 -3.82 -21.02 3.77
CA MET A 190 -3.89 -21.79 5.02
C MET A 190 -3.43 -23.26 4.90
N ARG A 191 -3.52 -23.89 3.72
CA ARG A 191 -3.38 -25.36 3.61
C ARG A 191 -1.92 -25.84 3.64
N THR A 192 -0.99 -24.95 3.32
CA THR A 192 0.46 -25.19 3.31
C THR A 192 1.25 -24.15 4.12
N LYS A 193 0.55 -23.18 4.76
CA LYS A 193 1.12 -21.93 5.30
C LYS A 193 2.06 -21.22 4.30
N ASP A 194 1.81 -21.37 3.00
CA ASP A 194 2.45 -20.59 1.95
C ASP A 194 2.04 -19.12 2.12
N SER A 195 2.98 -18.29 2.55
CA SER A 195 2.78 -16.84 2.63
C SER A 195 3.43 -16.21 1.40
N LEU A 196 2.61 -15.75 0.45
CA LEU A 196 3.15 -14.92 -0.62
C LEU A 196 3.29 -13.49 -0.10
N ILE A 197 4.54 -13.07 0.04
CA ILE A 197 4.88 -11.72 0.49
C ILE A 197 5.41 -10.97 -0.74
N VAL A 198 4.57 -10.16 -1.37
CA VAL A 198 5.09 -9.16 -2.33
C VAL A 198 5.81 -8.11 -1.52
N TYR A 199 7.04 -7.74 -1.90
CA TYR A 199 7.74 -6.68 -1.21
C TYR A 199 8.75 -5.96 -2.11
N MET A 200 9.36 -4.92 -1.55
CA MET A 200 10.43 -4.16 -2.17
C MET A 200 11.73 -4.47 -1.41
N GLU A 201 12.67 -5.17 -2.05
CA GLU A 201 13.94 -5.54 -1.40
C GLU A 201 14.78 -4.28 -1.17
N VAL A 202 15.21 -4.05 0.07
CA VAL A 202 16.25 -3.08 0.38
C VAL A 202 17.59 -3.77 0.42
N VAL A 203 18.60 -3.20 -0.23
CA VAL A 203 19.99 -3.44 0.16
C VAL A 203 20.76 -2.11 0.21
N LYS A 204 21.17 -1.81 1.45
CA LYS A 204 22.39 -1.16 1.96
C LYS A 204 22.70 0.31 1.63
N LYS A 205 22.88 1.03 2.75
CA LYS A 205 23.63 2.26 3.01
C LYS A 205 23.15 3.51 2.26
N PHE A 206 22.58 4.44 3.03
CA PHE A 206 22.34 5.83 2.68
C PHE A 206 21.69 6.03 1.32
N ALA A 207 20.36 5.90 1.19
CA ALA A 207 19.47 6.62 0.27
C ALA A 207 19.96 7.06 -1.16
N MET A 208 21.01 6.49 -1.73
CA MET A 208 21.64 6.91 -3.00
C MET A 208 21.26 5.97 -4.14
N VAL A 209 20.71 4.80 -3.83
CA VAL A 209 20.21 3.83 -4.81
C VAL A 209 18.85 3.33 -4.34
N ALA A 210 17.83 3.50 -5.18
CA ALA A 210 16.49 3.00 -4.90
C ALA A 210 16.52 1.47 -4.67
N PRO A 211 15.76 0.95 -3.67
CA PRO A 211 15.62 -0.47 -3.40
C PRO A 211 15.19 -1.25 -4.66
N GLN A 212 15.67 -2.49 -4.83
CA GLN A 212 15.30 -3.32 -5.96
C GLN A 212 13.97 -4.04 -5.69
N PRO A 213 12.91 -3.85 -6.48
CA PRO A 213 11.65 -4.57 -6.28
C PRO A 213 11.77 -6.09 -6.49
N GLN A 214 11.13 -6.90 -5.63
CA GLN A 214 10.99 -8.35 -5.83
C GLN A 214 9.73 -8.95 -5.19
N VAL A 215 9.02 -9.80 -5.94
CA VAL A 215 7.96 -10.64 -5.37
C VAL A 215 8.55 -11.92 -4.83
N ARG A 216 8.31 -12.24 -3.56
CA ARG A 216 8.93 -13.39 -2.90
C ARG A 216 7.92 -14.24 -2.13
N ARG A 217 8.04 -15.55 -2.22
CA ARG A 217 7.29 -16.50 -1.41
C ARG A 217 8.14 -16.94 -0.22
N TYR A 218 7.61 -16.73 0.98
CA TYR A 218 8.15 -17.33 2.19
C TYR A 218 7.25 -18.48 2.62
N ILE A 219 7.86 -19.57 3.07
CA ILE A 219 7.14 -20.73 3.59
C ILE A 219 7.56 -20.89 5.04
N VAL A 220 6.57 -20.87 5.93
CA VAL A 220 6.79 -20.93 7.37
C VAL A 220 6.38 -22.30 7.88
N PRO A 221 7.33 -23.12 8.35
CA PRO A 221 7.03 -24.50 8.73
C PRO A 221 6.25 -24.61 10.04
N THR A 222 5.54 -25.71 10.20
CA THR A 222 4.78 -26.07 11.41
C THR A 222 5.45 -27.20 12.19
N GLU A 223 5.06 -27.34 13.46
CA GLU A 223 5.70 -28.14 14.51
C GLU A 223 6.06 -29.61 14.19
N GLU A 224 5.66 -30.18 13.04
CA GLU A 224 5.73 -31.63 12.83
C GLU A 224 6.99 -32.18 12.10
N ASN A 225 7.89 -31.40 11.46
CA ASN A 225 8.97 -32.01 10.62
C ASN A 225 10.33 -31.28 10.51
N TRP A 226 11.12 -31.15 11.60
CA TRP A 226 12.31 -30.25 11.73
C TRP A 226 13.66 -30.68 11.10
N LYS A 227 13.70 -31.32 9.92
CA LYS A 227 14.97 -31.73 9.24
C LYS A 227 15.27 -31.03 7.90
N ASN A 228 14.90 -29.75 7.78
CA ASN A 228 14.57 -29.00 6.55
C ASN A 228 13.08 -29.17 6.26
N LEU A 229 12.28 -28.28 6.83
CA LEU A 229 10.85 -28.49 7.03
C LEU A 229 10.01 -28.32 5.78
N ILE A 230 10.60 -27.77 4.73
CA ILE A 230 9.89 -27.51 3.48
C ILE A 230 10.29 -28.62 2.51
N THR A 231 9.50 -29.68 2.51
CA THR A 231 9.59 -30.79 1.56
C THR A 231 8.65 -30.59 0.36
N LEU A 232 8.18 -29.37 0.16
CA LEU A 232 7.21 -29.04 -0.88
C LEU A 232 7.90 -29.07 -2.26
N PRO A 233 7.56 -30.02 -3.15
CA PRO A 233 8.29 -30.24 -4.40
C PRO A 233 8.13 -29.09 -5.41
N TYR A 234 7.22 -28.15 -5.13
CA TYR A 234 6.86 -27.05 -6.02
C TYR A 234 7.49 -25.70 -5.63
N SER A 235 8.32 -25.64 -4.60
CA SER A 235 8.96 -24.38 -4.16
C SER A 235 10.43 -24.57 -3.86
N THR A 236 11.20 -23.51 -4.08
CA THR A 236 12.63 -23.43 -3.73
C THR A 236 12.88 -22.70 -2.41
N ALA A 237 11.83 -22.28 -1.69
CA ALA A 237 11.98 -21.62 -0.39
C ALA A 237 12.54 -22.61 0.65
N THR A 238 13.35 -22.12 1.58
CA THR A 238 13.97 -22.97 2.62
C THR A 238 13.77 -22.41 4.02
N ALA A 239 13.75 -23.30 5.01
CA ALA A 239 13.67 -22.97 6.42
C ALA A 239 14.67 -23.83 7.20
N VAL A 240 15.70 -23.21 7.77
CA VAL A 240 16.84 -23.87 8.42
C VAL A 240 16.85 -23.52 9.90
N LEU A 241 16.85 -24.54 10.79
CA LEU A 241 17.02 -24.34 12.22
C LEU A 241 18.50 -24.06 12.54
N CYS A 242 18.77 -22.92 13.17
CA CYS A 242 20.09 -22.50 13.60
C CYS A 242 20.43 -23.03 15.00
N SER A 243 21.72 -23.02 15.36
CA SER A 243 22.22 -23.44 16.68
C SER A 243 21.73 -22.57 17.84
N ASP A 244 21.33 -21.32 17.58
CA ASP A 244 20.78 -20.38 18.57
C ASP A 244 19.25 -20.53 18.76
N GLY A 245 18.63 -21.54 18.14
CA GLY A 245 17.19 -21.79 18.17
C GLY A 245 16.36 -20.90 17.25
N THR A 246 16.99 -20.05 16.41
CA THR A 246 16.28 -19.30 15.37
C THR A 246 16.02 -20.16 14.13
N ILE A 247 15.00 -19.82 13.35
CA ILE A 247 14.70 -20.46 12.07
C ILE A 247 14.96 -19.47 10.96
N TRP A 248 16.02 -19.70 10.17
CA TRP A 248 16.39 -18.87 9.04
C TRP A 248 15.57 -19.22 7.80
N LEU A 249 14.88 -18.24 7.23
CA LEU A 249 14.05 -18.37 6.04
C LEU A 249 14.74 -17.76 4.82
N GLU A 250 14.85 -18.54 3.75
CA GLU A 250 15.19 -18.05 2.42
C GLU A 250 13.96 -18.12 1.50
N PRO A 251 13.65 -17.03 0.77
CA PRO A 251 12.47 -16.97 -0.07
C PRO A 251 12.67 -17.67 -1.42
N GLU A 252 11.56 -18.10 -2.01
CA GLU A 252 11.47 -18.33 -3.45
C GLU A 252 11.12 -17.00 -4.15
N VAL A 253 11.95 -16.55 -5.08
CA VAL A 253 11.64 -15.37 -5.91
C VAL A 253 10.63 -15.76 -7.00
N LEU A 254 9.50 -15.05 -7.06
CA LEU A 254 8.46 -15.25 -8.07
C LEU A 254 8.52 -14.24 -9.21
N PHE A 255 8.97 -13.01 -8.93
CA PHE A 255 9.15 -11.98 -9.94
C PHE A 255 10.28 -11.03 -9.51
N SER A 256 11.20 -10.75 -10.42
CA SER A 256 12.27 -9.77 -10.26
C SER A 256 12.64 -9.22 -11.62
N GLY A 257 12.60 -7.90 -11.76
CA GLY A 257 13.03 -7.20 -12.97
C GLY A 257 13.78 -5.92 -12.59
N PRO A 258 14.90 -5.56 -13.25
CA PRO A 258 15.70 -4.40 -12.86
C PRO A 258 14.86 -3.13 -12.79
N ARG A 259 14.69 -2.58 -11.57
CA ARG A 259 13.85 -1.40 -11.29
C ARG A 259 12.38 -1.55 -11.76
N GLN A 260 11.90 -2.76 -11.97
CA GLN A 260 10.51 -3.06 -12.33
C GLN A 260 9.79 -3.63 -11.10
N ALA A 261 8.88 -2.86 -10.51
CA ALA A 261 8.11 -3.32 -9.36
C ALA A 261 6.80 -3.95 -9.79
N PHE A 262 6.42 -5.02 -9.10
CA PHE A 262 5.05 -5.49 -9.03
C PHE A 262 4.51 -5.05 -7.67
N GLU A 263 3.71 -4.00 -7.66
CA GLU A 263 3.24 -3.32 -6.45
C GLU A 263 1.72 -3.20 -6.42
N PHE A 264 1.16 -2.81 -5.28
CA PHE A 264 -0.30 -2.77 -5.05
C PHE A 264 -1.01 -4.07 -5.46
N PRO A 265 -0.54 -5.21 -4.92
CA PRO A 265 -1.06 -6.50 -5.28
C PRO A 265 -2.53 -6.66 -4.90
N GLN A 266 -3.27 -7.35 -5.76
CA GLN A 266 -4.65 -7.75 -5.60
C GLN A 266 -4.81 -9.20 -6.03
N ASN A 267 -5.77 -9.89 -5.45
CA ASN A 267 -6.22 -11.20 -5.94
C ASN A 267 -7.75 -11.26 -5.89
N ASN A 268 -8.33 -12.41 -6.26
CA ASN A 268 -9.75 -12.66 -6.04
C ASN A 268 -9.99 -12.93 -4.54
N TYR A 269 -9.87 -11.87 -3.75
CA TYR A 269 -9.78 -11.91 -2.29
C TYR A 269 -11.03 -12.53 -1.67
N ARG A 270 -12.22 -12.22 -2.19
CA ARG A 270 -13.49 -12.77 -1.72
C ARG A 270 -13.49 -14.31 -1.71
N ASN A 271 -12.92 -14.93 -2.73
CA ASN A 271 -12.96 -16.38 -2.88
C ASN A 271 -11.71 -17.07 -2.33
N PHE A 272 -10.56 -16.38 -2.36
CA PHE A 272 -9.24 -16.96 -2.14
C PHE A 272 -8.45 -16.35 -0.97
N CYS A 273 -8.98 -15.36 -0.24
CA CYS A 273 -8.34 -14.92 0.99
C CYS A 273 -8.16 -16.11 1.94
N GLY A 274 -6.94 -16.32 2.45
CA GLY A 274 -6.66 -17.44 3.34
C GLY A 274 -6.49 -18.78 2.62
N LYS A 275 -6.59 -18.87 1.28
CA LYS A 275 -6.63 -20.13 0.54
C LYS A 275 -5.58 -20.18 -0.56
N ASP A 276 -5.26 -21.39 -1.03
CA ASP A 276 -4.39 -21.61 -2.17
C ASP A 276 -4.94 -20.88 -3.40
N TYR A 277 -4.08 -20.13 -4.08
CA TYR A 277 -4.45 -19.36 -5.25
C TYR A 277 -3.34 -19.42 -6.31
N THR A 278 -3.69 -18.99 -7.52
CA THR A 278 -2.79 -19.11 -8.68
C THR A 278 -2.41 -17.77 -9.27
N TYR A 279 -3.28 -16.76 -9.17
CA TYR A 279 -3.06 -15.48 -9.83
C TYR A 279 -3.07 -14.32 -8.84
N ALA A 280 -2.04 -13.48 -8.95
CA ALA A 280 -2.01 -12.15 -8.38
C ALA A 280 -2.03 -11.12 -9.52
N TYR A 281 -2.57 -9.95 -9.24
CA TYR A 281 -2.59 -8.80 -10.14
C TYR A 281 -1.96 -7.62 -9.43
N GLY A 282 -1.34 -6.71 -10.14
CA GLY A 282 -0.65 -5.60 -9.51
C GLY A 282 -0.30 -4.52 -10.53
N LEU A 283 0.14 -3.40 -10.00
CA LEU A 283 0.67 -2.30 -10.76
C LEU A 283 2.15 -2.53 -11.06
N GLY A 284 2.51 -2.40 -12.32
CA GLY A 284 3.90 -2.36 -12.76
C GLY A 284 4.47 -0.95 -12.64
N LEU A 285 5.48 -0.80 -11.78
CA LEU A 285 6.23 0.46 -11.65
C LEU A 285 7.58 0.34 -12.38
N ASN A 286 7.92 1.34 -13.19
CA ASN A 286 9.25 1.50 -13.75
C ASN A 286 10.00 2.58 -12.96
N HIS A 287 11.07 2.21 -12.27
CA HIS A 287 11.72 2.97 -11.20
C HIS A 287 10.78 3.21 -10.00
N ILE A 288 9.80 4.09 -10.17
CA ILE A 288 8.69 4.41 -9.25
C ILE A 288 7.44 4.89 -10.01
N ILE A 289 7.54 5.01 -11.34
CA ILE A 289 6.52 5.59 -12.19
C ILE A 289 5.56 4.47 -12.60
N PRO A 290 4.25 4.59 -12.32
CA PRO A 290 3.28 3.61 -12.74
C PRO A 290 3.10 3.64 -14.25
N GLY A 291 3.05 2.50 -14.92
CA GLY A 291 2.87 2.47 -16.39
C GLY A 291 2.32 1.17 -16.95
N ARG A 292 2.05 0.18 -16.10
CA ARG A 292 1.67 -1.17 -16.54
C ARG A 292 0.70 -1.80 -15.57
N ILE A 293 -0.19 -2.65 -16.07
CA ILE A 293 -0.97 -3.57 -15.25
C ILE A 293 -0.39 -4.96 -15.45
N CYS A 294 -0.06 -5.63 -14.36
CA CYS A 294 0.62 -6.93 -14.36
C CYS A 294 -0.31 -8.01 -13.79
N LYS A 295 -0.23 -9.21 -14.36
CA LYS A 295 -0.78 -10.44 -13.81
C LYS A 295 0.38 -11.42 -13.63
N LEU A 296 0.44 -12.07 -12.46
CA LEU A 296 1.46 -13.04 -12.12
C LEU A 296 0.80 -14.38 -11.77
N ASN A 297 1.19 -15.45 -12.47
CA ASN A 297 0.94 -16.81 -12.03
C ASN A 297 1.95 -17.15 -10.94
N VAL A 298 1.51 -17.21 -9.69
CA VAL A 298 2.40 -17.40 -8.53
C VAL A 298 2.97 -18.81 -8.48
N LYS A 299 2.42 -19.77 -9.23
CA LYS A 299 2.92 -21.16 -9.28
C LYS A 299 3.94 -21.36 -10.39
N THR A 300 3.67 -20.85 -11.59
CA THR A 300 4.55 -21.05 -12.75
C THR A 300 5.52 -19.90 -12.98
N LYS A 301 5.36 -18.77 -12.27
CA LYS A 301 6.11 -17.51 -12.44
C LYS A 301 5.88 -16.81 -13.79
N GLU A 302 4.95 -17.33 -14.59
CA GLU A 302 4.52 -16.68 -15.83
C GLU A 302 3.83 -15.35 -15.52
N ALA A 303 4.12 -14.33 -16.32
CA ALA A 303 3.55 -12.99 -16.15
C ALA A 303 2.97 -12.46 -17.45
N TRP A 304 1.86 -11.71 -17.33
CA TRP A 304 1.24 -10.96 -18.40
C TRP A 304 1.28 -9.48 -18.06
N VAL A 305 1.39 -8.65 -19.08
CA VAL A 305 1.49 -7.20 -18.95
C VAL A 305 0.51 -6.55 -19.92
N TRP A 306 -0.30 -5.64 -19.41
CA TRP A 306 -0.97 -4.62 -20.21
C TRP A 306 -0.22 -3.31 -20.06
N GLN A 307 0.01 -2.63 -21.18
CA GLN A 307 0.67 -1.33 -21.25
C GLN A 307 0.13 -0.57 -22.46
N ASP A 308 -0.07 0.72 -22.29
CA ASP A 308 -0.31 1.68 -23.37
C ASP A 308 0.70 2.84 -23.24
N ALA A 309 1.16 3.38 -24.38
CA ALA A 309 2.33 4.26 -24.44
C ALA A 309 2.13 5.60 -23.72
N ASP A 310 0.89 6.11 -23.71
CA ASP A 310 0.53 7.41 -23.13
C ASP A 310 -0.38 7.30 -21.91
N SER A 311 -0.48 6.11 -21.31
CA SER A 311 -1.42 5.82 -20.24
C SER A 311 -0.73 5.42 -18.93
N TYR A 312 -1.13 6.08 -17.85
CA TYR A 312 -0.59 5.86 -16.51
C TYR A 312 -1.68 5.25 -15.63
N PRO A 313 -1.77 3.91 -15.50
CA PRO A 313 -2.76 3.27 -14.66
C PRO A 313 -2.45 3.55 -13.19
N PRO A 314 -3.36 4.16 -12.41
CA PRO A 314 -3.31 4.17 -10.97
C PRO A 314 -3.27 2.79 -10.31
N PRO A 315 -2.69 2.69 -9.10
CA PRO A 315 -2.80 1.49 -8.29
C PRO A 315 -4.23 1.19 -7.86
N GLY A 316 -4.71 -0.04 -8.04
CA GLY A 316 -6.04 -0.42 -7.57
C GLY A 316 -6.58 -1.70 -8.20
N HIS A 317 -7.87 -1.93 -8.00
CA HIS A 317 -8.61 -3.12 -8.45
C HIS A 317 -8.42 -3.37 -9.97
N LEU A 318 -8.71 -4.59 -10.41
CA LEU A 318 -8.70 -4.99 -11.84
C LEU A 318 -9.63 -4.17 -12.74
N LEU A 319 -10.46 -3.32 -12.13
CA LEU A 319 -11.08 -2.15 -12.72
C LEU A 319 -10.17 -0.96 -12.45
N THR A 320 -9.33 -0.62 -13.42
CA THR A 320 -8.26 0.34 -13.23
C THR A 320 -8.60 1.61 -13.99
N ILE A 321 -8.50 2.77 -13.36
CA ILE A 321 -8.55 4.04 -14.11
C ILE A 321 -7.20 4.20 -14.81
N ALA A 322 -7.12 4.88 -15.93
CA ALA A 322 -5.88 5.30 -16.55
C ALA A 322 -6.01 6.78 -16.91
N GLY A 323 -5.00 7.57 -16.55
CA GLY A 323 -4.86 8.94 -17.03
C GLY A 323 -4.09 8.93 -18.34
N ASN A 324 -4.59 9.65 -19.35
CA ASN A 324 -3.85 9.92 -20.59
C ASN A 324 -3.63 11.43 -20.73
N PRO A 325 -2.55 11.98 -20.14
CA PRO A 325 -2.32 13.42 -20.08
C PRO A 325 -1.91 14.03 -21.44
N ARG A 326 -1.63 13.21 -22.46
CA ARG A 326 -1.18 13.67 -23.79
C ARG A 326 -2.26 13.64 -24.86
N ALA A 327 -3.35 12.93 -24.62
CA ALA A 327 -4.46 12.91 -25.56
C ALA A 327 -5.30 14.18 -25.39
N ALA A 328 -5.33 15.03 -26.42
CA ALA A 328 -6.24 16.18 -26.50
C ALA A 328 -7.73 15.78 -26.41
N GLN A 329 -8.02 14.48 -26.57
CA GLN A 329 -9.30 13.82 -26.33
C GLN A 329 -9.02 12.69 -25.32
N ARG A 330 -9.68 12.69 -24.14
CA ARG A 330 -9.55 11.72 -23.01
C ARG A 330 -8.54 12.07 -21.90
N PRO A 331 -8.80 13.13 -21.10
CA PRO A 331 -7.93 13.45 -19.96
C PRO A 331 -7.89 12.35 -18.88
N GLY A 332 -8.93 11.50 -18.82
CA GLY A 332 -8.95 10.31 -17.98
C GLY A 332 -10.01 9.31 -18.41
N TYR A 333 -9.80 8.03 -18.13
CA TYR A 333 -10.77 6.98 -18.42
C TYR A 333 -10.68 5.83 -17.42
N LEU A 334 -11.79 5.15 -17.17
CA LEU A 334 -11.80 3.84 -16.54
C LEU A 334 -11.50 2.77 -17.59
N LEU A 335 -10.56 1.89 -17.31
CA LEU A 335 -10.18 0.73 -18.10
C LEU A 335 -10.64 -0.57 -17.44
N ILE A 336 -11.18 -1.48 -18.24
CA ILE A 336 -11.64 -2.78 -17.78
C ILE A 336 -10.95 -3.87 -18.60
N LEU A 337 -10.15 -4.68 -17.92
CA LEU A 337 -9.38 -5.76 -18.53
C LEU A 337 -10.01 -7.13 -18.24
N ASN A 338 -9.91 -8.03 -19.21
CA ASN A 338 -10.18 -9.44 -18.99
C ASN A 338 -9.09 -10.02 -18.09
N THR A 339 -9.49 -10.58 -16.96
CA THR A 339 -8.55 -11.12 -15.97
C THR A 339 -7.80 -12.37 -16.45
N LYS A 340 -8.25 -13.04 -17.53
CA LYS A 340 -7.57 -14.21 -18.09
C LYS A 340 -6.31 -13.85 -18.87
N ASP A 341 -6.38 -12.83 -19.72
CA ASP A 341 -5.33 -12.51 -20.70
C ASP A 341 -4.92 -11.03 -20.72
N LEU A 342 -5.49 -10.21 -19.81
CA LEU A 342 -5.30 -8.76 -19.73
C LEU A 342 -5.70 -7.99 -21.00
N ARG A 343 -6.52 -8.58 -21.87
CA ARG A 343 -7.08 -7.84 -23.02
C ARG A 343 -8.13 -6.85 -22.58
N GLU A 344 -8.18 -5.71 -23.23
CA GLU A 344 -9.20 -4.70 -23.01
C GLU A 344 -10.58 -5.26 -23.36
N THR A 345 -11.55 -5.04 -22.49
CA THR A 345 -12.94 -5.49 -22.69
C THR A 345 -13.91 -4.33 -22.77
N ALA A 346 -13.60 -3.26 -22.05
CA ALA A 346 -14.49 -2.15 -21.83
C ALA A 346 -13.70 -0.95 -21.27
N TRP A 347 -14.29 0.23 -21.42
CA TRP A 347 -13.73 1.47 -20.88
C TRP A 347 -14.84 2.51 -20.69
N ALA A 348 -14.59 3.52 -19.85
CA ALA A 348 -15.49 4.64 -19.62
C ALA A 348 -14.71 5.97 -19.54
N GLU A 349 -14.89 6.85 -20.52
CA GLU A 349 -14.22 8.16 -20.57
C GLU A 349 -14.78 9.12 -19.54
N VAL A 350 -13.92 9.97 -18.98
CA VAL A 350 -14.34 11.19 -18.27
C VAL A 350 -13.57 12.39 -18.79
N GLU A 351 -14.19 13.56 -18.69
CA GLU A 351 -13.60 14.83 -19.11
C GLU A 351 -12.79 15.51 -17.99
N VAL A 352 -12.31 14.74 -17.01
CA VAL A 352 -11.49 15.24 -15.90
C VAL A 352 -10.18 14.47 -15.80
N THR A 353 -9.15 15.13 -15.29
CA THR A 353 -7.88 14.50 -14.93
C THR A 353 -8.00 13.84 -13.56
N PHE A 354 -7.29 12.72 -13.39
CA PHE A 354 -7.21 12.03 -12.11
C PHE A 354 -5.85 12.30 -11.45
N PRO A 355 -5.82 12.61 -10.14
CA PRO A 355 -4.57 12.54 -9.40
C PRO A 355 -4.10 11.08 -9.28
N VAL A 356 -2.83 10.90 -8.90
CA VAL A 356 -2.33 9.58 -8.50
C VAL A 356 -3.16 9.08 -7.32
N THR A 357 -3.53 7.81 -7.34
CA THR A 357 -4.40 7.18 -6.35
C THR A 357 -3.64 6.13 -5.54
N PHE A 358 -4.19 5.63 -4.44
CA PHE A 358 -3.56 4.51 -3.69
C PHE A 358 -4.36 3.21 -3.74
N HIS A 359 -5.61 3.23 -3.24
CA HIS A 359 -6.40 2.03 -3.02
C HIS A 359 -7.85 2.21 -3.47
N SER A 360 -8.50 1.09 -3.73
CA SER A 360 -9.86 1.06 -4.26
C SER A 360 -10.63 -0.15 -3.76
N MET A 361 -11.96 -0.02 -3.70
CA MET A 361 -12.89 -1.09 -3.37
C MET A 361 -13.98 -1.17 -4.43
N TYR A 362 -14.29 -2.39 -4.86
CA TYR A 362 -15.46 -2.66 -5.69
C TYR A 362 -16.63 -3.12 -4.82
N LYS A 363 -17.80 -2.52 -5.05
CA LYS A 363 -19.08 -2.89 -4.45
C LYS A 363 -19.98 -3.44 -5.56
N PRO A 364 -20.27 -4.76 -5.57
CA PRO A 364 -21.17 -5.36 -6.55
C PRO A 364 -22.58 -4.76 -6.55
#